data_AF-A0A840L6Q6-F1
#
_entry.id   AF-A0A840L6Q6-F1
#
_cell.length_a   1.000
_cell.length_b   1.000
_cell.length_c   1.000
_cell.angle_alpha   90.00
_cell.angle_beta   90.00
_cell.angle_gamma   90.00
#
_symmetry.space_group_name_H-M   'P 1'
#
loop_
_entity.id
_entity.type
_entity.pdbx_description
1 polymer ?
#
loop_
_entity_poly.entity_id
_entity_poly.type
_entity_poly.pdbx_seq_one_letter_code
_entity_poly.pdbx_strand_id
1 'polypeptide(L)'
;MEKTSHTAKQLVLHAMRKRGYCPASSGLMNRHLLASAVLLASAQASLAQDCIRISCAQGDSCEVTPSRLTAALPQGFEIRSIRGNTKIANRGDAALLDCRPAGRLPFTVSADQASIYGSLRVTGKLQASGIVRFEPNDGGELEFRPAKEVLQTAGQFFKANFSRIKLDEAQVPVKITPPQSLAKADCWQANASAELSDFSVLIGDTSAAGTYARQARMTQVSGFTKCTWGGK
;
A
#
# COMPACT_ATOMS: atom_id res chain seq x y z
N MET A 1 -18.44 47.22 1.78
CA MET A 1 -18.00 46.78 0.45
C MET A 1 -17.65 45.31 0.58
N GLU A 2 -18.65 44.42 0.61
CA GLU A 2 -19.41 43.92 -0.55
C GLU A 2 -18.51 43.12 -1.50
N LYS A 3 -18.61 41.79 -1.41
CA LYS A 3 -18.86 40.92 -2.58
C LYS A 3 -19.37 39.55 -2.15
N THR A 4 -20.63 39.37 -2.50
CA THR A 4 -21.50 38.20 -2.59
C THR A 4 -20.89 37.04 -3.37
N SER A 5 -21.30 35.81 -3.03
CA SER A 5 -21.47 34.75 -4.04
C SER A 5 -22.61 33.81 -3.66
N HIS A 6 -23.57 33.73 -4.59
CA HIS A 6 -24.71 32.83 -4.70
C HIS A 6 -24.21 31.35 -4.66
N THR A 7 -25.01 30.36 -4.27
CA THR A 7 -26.12 29.84 -5.08
C THR A 7 -26.90 28.79 -4.26
N ALA A 8 -28.18 29.04 -4.04
CA ALA A 8 -29.14 28.05 -3.59
C ALA A 8 -29.90 27.53 -4.84
N LYS A 9 -30.02 26.21 -4.98
CA LYS A 9 -30.96 25.59 -5.92
C LYS A 9 -31.88 24.64 -5.14
N GLN A 10 -33.16 25.00 -5.14
CA GLN A 10 -34.29 24.13 -4.86
C GLN A 10 -34.35 23.00 -5.89
N LEU A 11 -34.81 21.82 -5.46
CA LEU A 11 -35.72 21.04 -6.28
C LEU A 11 -36.79 20.39 -5.39
N VAL A 12 -38.03 20.76 -5.68
CA VAL A 12 -39.28 20.26 -5.11
C VAL A 12 -39.66 18.97 -5.84
N LEU A 13 -40.12 17.93 -5.13
CA LEU A 13 -41.09 17.01 -5.72
C LEU A 13 -42.09 16.48 -4.69
N HIS A 14 -43.33 16.92 -4.87
CA HIS A 14 -44.54 16.35 -4.29
C HIS A 14 -44.80 14.94 -4.82
N ALA A 15 -45.27 14.05 -3.95
CA ALA A 15 -46.00 12.85 -4.35
C ALA A 15 -47.28 12.73 -3.52
N MET A 16 -48.41 13.08 -4.13
CA MET A 16 -49.73 12.56 -3.76
C MET A 16 -50.09 11.43 -4.72
N ARG A 17 -50.51 10.26 -4.20
CA ARG A 17 -51.77 9.60 -4.57
C ARG A 17 -51.91 8.23 -3.91
N LYS A 18 -52.83 8.18 -2.93
CA LYS A 18 -53.69 7.02 -2.69
C LYS A 18 -54.75 6.98 -3.79
N ARG A 19 -55.06 5.80 -4.31
CA ARG A 19 -56.40 5.36 -4.74
C ARG A 19 -56.33 3.86 -5.07
N GLY A 20 -57.05 3.06 -4.29
CA GLY A 20 -57.53 1.76 -4.74
C GLY A 20 -58.78 1.94 -5.59
N TYR A 21 -59.00 1.03 -6.54
CA TYR A 21 -60.25 0.29 -6.80
C TYR A 21 -60.08 -0.53 -8.09
N CYS A 22 -60.45 -1.81 -8.04
CA CYS A 22 -60.70 -2.68 -9.21
C CYS A 22 -62.05 -2.31 -9.87
N PRO A 23 -62.25 -2.66 -11.15
CA PRO A 23 -63.07 -3.85 -11.41
C PRO A 23 -62.57 -4.72 -12.57
N ALA A 24 -63.12 -5.93 -12.60
CA ALA A 24 -62.82 -7.04 -13.50
C ALA A 24 -63.32 -6.82 -14.95
N SER A 25 -62.63 -7.42 -15.90
CA SER A 25 -63.26 -7.99 -17.10
C SER A 25 -62.40 -9.11 -17.69
N SER A 26 -63.08 -10.21 -17.98
CA SER A 26 -62.67 -11.47 -18.57
C SER A 26 -62.24 -11.32 -20.04
N GLY A 27 -61.20 -12.08 -20.45
CA GLY A 27 -60.78 -12.15 -21.85
C GLY A 27 -59.67 -13.17 -22.10
N LEU A 28 -60.07 -14.32 -22.64
CA LEU A 28 -59.35 -15.24 -23.53
C LEU A 28 -57.81 -15.41 -23.43
N MET A 29 -57.44 -16.65 -23.09
CA MET A 29 -56.39 -17.47 -23.71
C MET A 29 -55.34 -16.74 -24.57
N ASN A 30 -54.15 -16.55 -24.01
CA ASN A 30 -52.93 -16.73 -24.81
C ASN A 30 -51.76 -17.21 -23.93
N ARG A 31 -51.64 -18.54 -23.81
CA ARG A 31 -50.61 -19.25 -23.06
C ARG A 31 -49.26 -19.26 -23.80
N HIS A 32 -48.69 -18.13 -24.23
CA HIS A 32 -47.37 -18.15 -24.88
C HIS A 32 -46.53 -16.89 -24.69
N LEU A 33 -46.52 -16.25 -23.51
CA LEU A 33 -45.58 -15.14 -23.25
C LEU A 33 -45.04 -15.11 -21.80
N LEU A 34 -44.88 -16.27 -21.16
CA LEU A 34 -44.31 -16.39 -19.81
C LEU A 34 -43.01 -17.21 -19.75
N ALA A 35 -42.24 -17.25 -20.85
CA ALA A 35 -41.00 -18.05 -20.91
C ALA A 35 -39.72 -17.28 -21.27
N SER A 36 -39.75 -15.95 -21.45
CA SER A 36 -38.58 -15.20 -21.94
C SER A 36 -38.08 -14.07 -21.04
N ALA A 37 -38.61 -13.94 -19.82
CA ALA A 37 -38.17 -12.91 -18.86
C ALA A 37 -37.32 -13.45 -17.69
N VAL A 38 -36.83 -14.69 -17.78
CA VAL A 38 -36.03 -15.35 -16.71
C VAL A 38 -34.58 -15.61 -17.16
N LEU A 39 -34.07 -14.89 -18.17
CA LEU A 39 -32.69 -15.09 -18.67
C LEU A 39 -31.82 -13.83 -18.69
N LEU A 40 -32.18 -12.77 -17.96
CA LEU A 40 -31.31 -11.59 -17.76
C LEU A 40 -30.91 -11.36 -16.30
N ALA A 41 -31.24 -12.28 -15.41
CA ALA A 41 -30.89 -12.21 -13.99
C ALA A 41 -29.92 -13.34 -13.60
N SER A 42 -28.74 -13.42 -14.23
CA SER A 42 -27.58 -14.23 -13.73
C SER A 42 -26.40 -14.33 -14.73
N ALA A 43 -25.97 -13.23 -15.35
CA ALA A 43 -24.74 -13.24 -16.17
C ALA A 43 -23.77 -12.08 -15.89
N GLN A 44 -23.94 -11.39 -14.76
CA GLN A 44 -22.80 -10.79 -14.05
C GLN A 44 -22.71 -11.45 -12.68
N ALA A 45 -22.70 -12.78 -12.69
CA ALA A 45 -21.98 -13.51 -11.66
C ALA A 45 -20.58 -12.90 -11.61
N SER A 46 -20.30 -12.32 -10.45
CA SER A 46 -19.01 -11.82 -10.00
C SER A 46 -17.86 -12.15 -10.95
N LEU A 47 -17.34 -11.14 -11.66
CA LEU A 47 -15.90 -11.08 -11.79
C LEU A 47 -15.38 -11.35 -10.39
N ALA A 48 -14.69 -12.48 -10.18
CA ALA A 48 -13.96 -12.70 -8.94
C ALA A 48 -13.20 -11.40 -8.71
N GLN A 49 -13.61 -10.63 -7.71
CA GLN A 49 -13.17 -9.24 -7.60
C GLN A 49 -11.68 -9.33 -7.28
N ASP A 50 -10.87 -9.10 -8.31
CA ASP A 50 -9.42 -9.27 -8.30
C ASP A 50 -8.72 -8.28 -7.35
N CYS A 51 -9.48 -7.45 -6.63
CA CYS A 51 -8.97 -6.56 -5.58
C CYS A 51 -9.70 -6.73 -4.24
N ILE A 52 -8.90 -6.83 -3.18
CA ILE A 52 -9.34 -6.95 -1.80
C ILE A 52 -8.74 -5.81 -0.99
N ARG A 53 -9.56 -5.17 -0.15
CA ARG A 53 -9.10 -4.27 0.90
C ARG A 53 -9.16 -4.98 2.24
N ILE A 54 -8.03 -5.10 2.92
CA ILE A 54 -7.98 -5.64 4.27
C ILE A 54 -8.73 -4.69 5.21
N SER A 55 -9.72 -5.21 5.92
CA SER A 55 -10.52 -4.47 6.89
C SER A 55 -10.77 -5.36 8.08
N CYS A 56 -10.44 -4.88 9.27
CA CYS A 56 -10.62 -5.60 10.52
C CYS A 56 -11.41 -4.77 11.53
N ALA A 57 -12.02 -5.46 12.51
CA ALA A 57 -12.95 -4.85 13.46
C ALA A 57 -12.34 -3.78 14.38
N GLN A 58 -11.01 -3.71 14.48
CA GLN A 58 -10.28 -2.81 15.40
C GLN A 58 -9.82 -1.48 14.76
N GLY A 59 -10.42 -1.06 13.64
CA GLY A 59 -10.04 0.19 12.96
C GLY A 59 -8.69 0.12 12.23
N ASP A 60 -8.07 1.27 11.96
CA ASP A 60 -6.91 1.40 11.06
C ASP A 60 -5.58 0.83 11.59
N SER A 61 -5.55 0.41 12.86
CA SER A 61 -4.35 -0.15 13.52
C SER A 61 -4.33 -1.68 13.55
N CYS A 62 -5.29 -2.33 12.90
CA CYS A 62 -5.35 -3.79 12.89
C CYS A 62 -4.30 -4.41 11.96
N GLU A 63 -3.82 -5.60 12.32
CA GLU A 63 -2.94 -6.43 11.49
C GLU A 63 -3.58 -7.81 11.28
N VAL A 64 -3.48 -8.34 10.06
CA VAL A 64 -3.95 -9.68 9.72
C VAL A 64 -2.77 -10.64 9.64
N THR A 65 -2.87 -11.72 10.41
CA THR A 65 -1.92 -12.85 10.44
C THR A 65 -2.68 -14.19 10.38
N PRO A 66 -2.14 -15.23 9.71
CA PRO A 66 -1.03 -15.16 8.76
C PRO A 66 -1.44 -14.33 7.52
N SER A 67 -0.48 -13.63 6.91
CA SER A 67 -0.75 -12.72 5.79
C SER A 67 -1.37 -13.43 4.58
N ARG A 68 -0.97 -14.68 4.30
CA ARG A 68 -1.18 -15.37 3.00
C ARG A 68 -0.69 -14.56 1.80
N LEU A 69 0.16 -13.56 2.05
CA LEU A 69 0.86 -12.80 1.04
C LEU A 69 2.31 -13.28 1.04
N THR A 70 2.81 -13.65 -0.12
CA THR A 70 4.13 -14.25 -0.32
C THR A 70 4.93 -13.44 -1.31
N ALA A 71 6.23 -13.62 -1.35
CA ALA A 71 7.11 -13.08 -2.39
C ALA A 71 8.37 -13.96 -2.44
N ALA A 72 9.11 -13.89 -3.53
CA ALA A 72 10.48 -14.39 -3.58
C ALA A 72 11.37 -13.46 -2.75
N LEU A 73 11.59 -13.82 -1.48
CA LEU A 73 12.41 -13.05 -0.55
C LEU A 73 13.77 -13.73 -0.35
N PRO A 74 14.82 -12.98 0.06
CA PRO A 74 16.05 -13.61 0.54
C PRO A 74 15.79 -14.58 1.69
N GLN A 75 16.71 -15.51 1.91
CA GLN A 75 16.58 -16.49 2.99
C GLN A 75 16.38 -15.79 4.35
N GLY A 76 15.41 -16.27 5.12
CA GLY A 76 15.09 -15.74 6.45
C GLY A 76 14.14 -14.53 6.45
N PHE A 77 13.71 -14.04 5.30
CA PHE A 77 12.69 -13.00 5.19
C PHE A 77 11.28 -13.59 5.02
N GLU A 78 10.29 -12.94 5.62
CA GLU A 78 8.87 -13.34 5.54
C GLU A 78 7.96 -12.11 5.62
N ILE A 79 6.90 -12.07 4.78
CA ILE A 79 5.79 -11.11 4.95
C ILE A 79 4.88 -11.64 6.06
N ARG A 80 5.08 -11.11 7.27
CA ARG A 80 4.42 -11.60 8.49
C ARG A 80 2.97 -11.18 8.59
N SER A 81 2.66 -9.92 8.29
CA SER A 81 1.31 -9.39 8.44
C SER A 81 0.97 -8.34 7.39
N ILE A 82 -0.34 -8.17 7.16
CA ILE A 82 -0.91 -7.09 6.34
C ILE A 82 -1.68 -6.17 7.27
N ARG A 83 -1.39 -4.86 7.23
CA ARG A 83 -2.13 -3.88 8.02
C ARG A 83 -3.50 -3.59 7.41
N GLY A 84 -4.44 -3.18 8.26
CA GLY A 84 -5.74 -2.64 7.85
C GLY A 84 -5.63 -1.59 6.76
N ASN A 85 -6.67 -1.50 5.94
CA ASN A 85 -6.80 -0.66 4.74
C ASN A 85 -5.84 -0.96 3.59
N THR A 86 -4.98 -1.98 3.70
CA THR A 86 -4.15 -2.41 2.58
C THR A 86 -5.01 -3.00 1.47
N LYS A 87 -4.92 -2.43 0.27
CA LYS A 87 -5.52 -2.94 -0.95
C LYS A 87 -4.52 -3.84 -1.67
N ILE A 88 -5.00 -4.99 -2.13
CA ILE A 88 -4.20 -5.98 -2.88
C ILE A 88 -5.00 -6.37 -4.11
N ALA A 89 -4.44 -6.11 -5.28
CA ALA A 89 -5.06 -6.39 -6.56
C ALA A 89 -4.19 -7.31 -7.41
N ASN A 90 -4.74 -8.43 -7.90
CA ASN A 90 -4.03 -9.31 -8.83
C ASN A 90 -3.94 -8.73 -10.26
N ARG A 91 -4.76 -7.72 -10.57
CA ARG A 91 -4.81 -7.03 -11.85
C ARG A 91 -5.13 -5.55 -11.63
N GLY A 92 -4.56 -4.70 -12.47
CA GLY A 92 -4.72 -3.24 -12.34
C GLY A 92 -3.95 -2.65 -11.16
N ASP A 93 -4.19 -1.38 -10.91
CA ASP A 93 -3.54 -0.63 -9.84
C ASP A 93 -4.43 -0.59 -8.58
N ALA A 94 -3.98 -1.25 -7.51
CA ALA A 94 -4.69 -1.31 -6.24
C ALA A 94 -5.00 0.08 -5.67
N ALA A 95 -4.18 1.11 -5.94
CA ALA A 95 -4.44 2.48 -5.49
C ALA A 95 -5.78 3.02 -6.02
N LEU A 96 -6.05 2.75 -7.30
CA LEU A 96 -7.16 3.31 -8.07
C LEU A 96 -8.44 2.46 -8.02
N LEU A 97 -8.32 1.21 -7.60
CA LEU A 97 -9.46 0.28 -7.56
C LEU A 97 -10.31 0.48 -6.30
N ASP A 98 -11.62 0.30 -6.46
CA ASP A 98 -12.55 0.09 -5.35
C ASP A 98 -12.54 -1.40 -4.98
N CYS A 99 -11.95 -1.70 -3.83
CA CYS A 99 -11.59 -3.06 -3.44
C CYS A 99 -12.53 -3.57 -2.35
N ARG A 100 -13.02 -4.80 -2.53
CA ARG A 100 -13.98 -5.40 -1.60
C ARG A 100 -13.34 -5.57 -0.22
N PRO A 101 -14.00 -5.14 0.87
CA PRO A 101 -13.48 -5.36 2.21
C PRO A 101 -13.45 -6.85 2.56
N ALA A 102 -12.35 -7.29 3.16
CA ALA A 102 -12.22 -8.63 3.73
C ALA A 102 -11.33 -8.62 4.98
N GLY A 103 -11.63 -9.51 5.93
CA GLY A 103 -10.80 -9.69 7.14
C GLY A 103 -9.48 -10.43 6.90
N ARG A 104 -9.30 -11.07 5.74
CA ARG A 104 -8.10 -11.81 5.35
C ARG A 104 -8.08 -12.10 3.85
N LEU A 105 -6.91 -12.47 3.33
CA LEU A 105 -6.81 -13.00 1.97
C LEU A 105 -7.44 -14.41 1.87
N PRO A 106 -8.35 -14.65 0.91
CA PRO A 106 -9.06 -15.92 0.76
C PRO A 106 -8.14 -17.05 0.27
N PHE A 107 -7.07 -16.72 -0.45
CA PHE A 107 -6.05 -17.63 -0.97
C PHE A 107 -4.67 -16.97 -0.92
N THR A 108 -3.62 -17.74 -1.17
CA THR A 108 -2.24 -17.21 -1.22
C THR A 108 -2.04 -16.31 -2.42
N VAL A 109 -1.51 -15.11 -2.21
CA VAL A 109 -1.18 -14.13 -3.26
C VAL A 109 0.32 -13.89 -3.28
N SER A 110 0.90 -13.71 -4.48
CA SER A 110 2.29 -13.29 -4.62
C SER A 110 2.38 -11.76 -4.79
N ALA A 111 3.08 -11.08 -3.89
CA ALA A 111 3.38 -9.66 -3.97
C ALA A 111 4.33 -9.30 -5.11
N ASP A 112 5.01 -10.29 -5.71
CA ASP A 112 5.80 -10.06 -6.93
C ASP A 112 4.91 -9.88 -8.18
N GLN A 113 3.64 -10.28 -8.09
CA GLN A 113 2.69 -10.29 -9.19
C GLN A 113 1.47 -9.41 -8.94
N ALA A 114 1.16 -9.12 -7.67
CA ALA A 114 0.04 -8.28 -7.29
C ALA A 114 0.45 -6.80 -7.16
N SER A 115 -0.47 -5.90 -7.47
CA SER A 115 -0.41 -4.51 -7.05
C SER A 115 -0.84 -4.40 -5.59
N ILE A 116 -0.09 -3.63 -4.79
CA ILE A 116 -0.34 -3.43 -3.36
C ILE A 116 -0.34 -1.94 -3.08
N TYR A 117 -1.32 -1.47 -2.33
CA TYR A 117 -1.37 -0.11 -1.81
C TYR A 117 -1.77 -0.17 -0.34
N GLY A 118 -0.85 0.18 0.56
CA GLY A 118 -1.02 0.07 2.00
C GLY A 118 0.24 -0.40 2.71
N SER A 119 0.10 -1.07 3.85
CA SER A 119 1.21 -1.35 4.76
C SER A 119 1.34 -2.83 5.07
N LEU A 120 2.58 -3.32 5.01
CA LEU A 120 2.96 -4.69 5.30
C LEU A 120 4.03 -4.71 6.39
N ARG A 121 4.06 -5.79 7.17
CA ARG A 121 5.18 -6.08 8.07
C ARG A 121 6.00 -7.23 7.52
N VAL A 122 7.30 -7.00 7.38
CA VAL A 122 8.26 -7.99 6.90
C VAL A 122 9.27 -8.27 8.01
N THR A 123 9.39 -9.53 8.40
CA THR A 123 10.45 -9.97 9.32
C THR A 123 11.62 -10.52 8.52
N GLY A 124 12.81 -10.44 9.09
CA GLY A 124 14.06 -10.87 8.47
C GLY A 124 15.22 -10.02 8.96
N LYS A 125 16.44 -10.44 8.61
CA LYS A 125 17.67 -9.74 8.96
C LYS A 125 18.47 -9.46 7.69
N LEU A 126 18.67 -8.18 7.40
CA LEU A 126 19.54 -7.71 6.33
C LEU A 126 20.91 -7.37 6.92
N GLN A 127 21.94 -8.09 6.47
CA GLN A 127 23.32 -7.72 6.74
C GLN A 127 24.00 -7.43 5.41
N ALA A 128 24.37 -6.18 5.17
CA ALA A 128 24.82 -5.73 3.85
C ALA A 128 25.75 -4.52 3.94
N SER A 129 26.65 -4.41 2.97
CA SER A 129 27.34 -3.14 2.67
C SER A 129 26.52 -2.33 1.68
N GLY A 130 26.69 -1.01 1.71
CA GLY A 130 25.94 -0.09 0.86
C GLY A 130 26.30 1.37 1.15
N ILE A 131 25.37 2.26 0.81
CA ILE A 131 25.48 3.69 1.03
C ILE A 131 24.48 4.09 2.10
N VAL A 132 24.95 4.78 3.14
CA VAL A 132 24.06 5.56 4.01
C VAL A 132 24.03 6.99 3.50
N ARG A 133 22.83 7.57 3.46
CA ARG A 133 22.60 8.88 2.88
C ARG A 133 21.67 9.68 3.77
N PHE A 134 22.12 10.88 4.12
CA PHE A 134 21.30 11.90 4.73
C PHE A 134 20.77 12.81 3.63
N GLU A 135 19.46 12.95 3.59
CA GLU A 135 18.75 13.82 2.66
C GLU A 135 17.39 14.17 3.29
N PRO A 136 17.33 15.21 4.15
CA PRO A 136 16.12 15.59 4.85
C PRO A 136 15.03 15.93 3.83
N ASN A 137 13.93 15.18 3.91
CA ASN A 137 12.73 15.39 3.11
C ASN A 137 11.48 15.14 3.98
N ASP A 138 10.32 15.45 3.40
CA ASP A 138 9.04 15.10 4.02
C ASP A 138 8.86 13.57 3.96
N GLY A 139 9.19 12.86 5.04
CA GLY A 139 8.99 11.41 5.12
C GLY A 139 10.23 10.57 5.43
N GLY A 140 11.41 11.17 5.57
CA GLY A 140 12.62 10.52 6.13
C GLY A 140 13.89 11.34 5.91
N GLU A 141 14.80 11.30 6.88
CA GLU A 141 16.07 12.04 6.85
C GLU A 141 17.25 11.15 6.48
N LEU A 142 17.26 9.91 6.97
CA LEU A 142 18.40 9.00 6.83
C LEU A 142 17.96 7.69 6.15
N GLU A 143 18.58 7.39 5.02
CA GLU A 143 18.34 6.17 4.26
C GLU A 143 19.59 5.30 4.18
N PHE A 144 19.40 3.98 4.27
CA PHE A 144 20.38 3.01 3.83
C PHE A 144 19.99 2.44 2.47
N ARG A 145 20.94 2.44 1.53
CA ARG A 145 20.81 1.91 0.18
C ARG A 145 21.75 0.71 0.05
N PRO A 146 21.25 -0.53 0.18
CA PRO A 146 22.07 -1.72 0.04
C PRO A 146 22.77 -1.76 -1.33
N ALA A 147 23.94 -2.37 -1.40
CA ALA A 147 24.59 -2.63 -2.68
C ALA A 147 23.68 -3.45 -3.60
N LYS A 148 23.73 -3.22 -4.91
CA LYS A 148 22.76 -3.79 -5.87
C LYS A 148 22.76 -5.32 -5.85
N GLU A 149 23.92 -5.92 -5.60
CA GLU A 149 24.16 -7.35 -5.54
C GLU A 149 23.29 -8.03 -4.48
N VAL A 150 23.02 -7.33 -3.36
CA VAL A 150 22.15 -7.79 -2.27
C VAL A 150 20.70 -7.99 -2.73
N LEU A 151 20.28 -7.26 -3.76
CA LEU A 151 18.90 -7.29 -4.28
C LEU A 151 18.73 -8.25 -5.46
N GLN A 152 19.81 -8.69 -6.13
CA GLN A 152 19.74 -9.33 -7.45
C GLN A 152 18.94 -10.64 -7.46
N THR A 153 19.04 -11.43 -6.39
CA THR A 153 18.43 -12.77 -6.30
C THR A 153 16.98 -12.75 -5.81
N ALA A 154 16.47 -11.60 -5.38
CA ALA A 154 15.12 -11.48 -4.83
C ALA A 154 14.05 -11.19 -5.91
N GLY A 155 12.79 -11.35 -5.53
CA GLY A 155 11.61 -11.01 -6.30
C GLY A 155 11.43 -9.50 -6.49
N GLN A 156 10.49 -9.15 -7.38
CA GLN A 156 10.19 -7.76 -7.72
C GLN A 156 9.73 -6.95 -6.51
N PHE A 157 8.93 -7.55 -5.61
CA PHE A 157 8.47 -6.91 -4.38
C PHE A 157 9.66 -6.45 -3.53
N PHE A 158 10.63 -7.33 -3.30
CA PHE A 158 11.78 -7.02 -2.46
C PHE A 158 12.68 -5.98 -3.13
N LYS A 159 12.99 -6.18 -4.42
CA LYS A 159 13.82 -5.25 -5.21
C LYS A 159 13.27 -3.82 -5.20
N ALA A 160 11.97 -3.67 -5.40
CA ALA A 160 11.32 -2.37 -5.43
C ALA A 160 11.35 -1.68 -4.06
N ASN A 161 10.98 -2.41 -3.01
CA ASN A 161 10.74 -1.80 -1.70
C ASN A 161 11.99 -1.70 -0.82
N PHE A 162 13.00 -2.56 -1.00
CA PHE A 162 14.20 -2.62 -0.14
C PHE A 162 15.43 -1.94 -0.76
N SER A 163 15.27 -1.26 -1.90
CA SER A 163 16.37 -0.50 -2.54
C SER A 163 16.76 0.76 -1.76
N ARG A 164 15.82 1.29 -0.96
CA ARG A 164 16.00 2.42 -0.04
C ARG A 164 15.28 2.09 1.25
N ILE A 165 16.01 2.05 2.35
CA ILE A 165 15.49 1.70 3.67
C ILE A 165 15.66 2.91 4.58
N LYS A 166 14.55 3.51 4.97
CA LYS A 166 14.47 4.62 5.91
C LYS A 166 14.82 4.14 7.32
N LEU A 167 15.61 4.94 8.04
CA LEU A 167 16.14 4.60 9.37
C LEU A 167 15.49 5.41 10.49
N ASP A 168 14.54 6.29 10.15
CA ASP A 168 13.88 7.23 11.06
C ASP A 168 13.03 6.54 12.13
N GLU A 169 12.50 5.35 11.82
CA GLU A 169 11.68 4.55 12.75
C GLU A 169 12.49 3.52 13.57
N ALA A 170 13.82 3.57 13.50
CA ALA A 170 14.65 2.69 14.31
C ALA A 170 14.45 2.99 15.80
N GLN A 171 14.16 1.95 16.59
CA GLN A 171 13.88 2.09 18.03
C GLN A 171 15.05 2.74 18.79
N VAL A 172 16.27 2.40 18.39
CA VAL A 172 17.47 3.14 18.78
C VAL A 172 17.82 4.06 17.61
N PRO A 173 17.74 5.38 17.76
CA PRO A 173 18.03 6.31 16.68
C PRO A 173 19.43 6.11 16.13
N VAL A 174 19.54 5.94 14.82
CA VAL A 174 20.84 5.81 14.14
C VAL A 174 21.49 7.18 14.08
N LYS A 175 22.58 7.37 14.85
CA LYS A 175 23.35 8.62 14.86
C LYS A 175 24.60 8.45 14.04
N ILE A 176 24.72 9.24 12.96
CA ILE A 176 25.91 9.33 12.14
C ILE A 176 26.38 10.77 12.13
N THR A 177 27.64 11.00 12.48
CA THR A 177 28.23 12.33 12.49
C THR A 177 29.12 12.49 11.25
N PRO A 178 28.72 13.32 10.28
CA PRO A 178 29.58 13.61 9.14
C PRO A 178 30.75 14.54 9.54
N PRO A 179 31.80 14.67 8.71
CA PRO A 179 32.82 15.69 8.88
C PRO A 179 32.22 17.11 8.95
N GLN A 180 32.89 18.03 9.64
CA GLN A 180 32.39 19.39 9.87
C GLN A 180 32.06 20.14 8.56
N SER A 181 32.79 19.86 7.47
CA SER A 181 32.53 20.43 6.14
C SER A 181 31.15 20.08 5.58
N LEU A 182 30.53 19.01 6.07
CA LEU A 182 29.23 18.49 5.64
C LEU A 182 28.15 18.61 6.71
N ALA A 183 28.48 19.09 7.91
CA ALA A 183 27.54 19.19 9.03
C ALA A 183 26.33 20.10 8.76
N LYS A 184 26.47 21.05 7.81
CA LYS A 184 25.40 21.96 7.37
C LYS A 184 24.93 21.66 5.94
N ALA A 185 25.31 20.52 5.37
CA ALA A 185 24.90 20.18 4.02
C ALA A 185 23.49 19.58 4.05
N ASP A 186 22.63 20.01 3.13
CA ASP A 186 21.29 19.44 2.94
C ASP A 186 21.31 18.05 2.27
N CYS A 187 22.50 17.53 1.96
CA CYS A 187 22.70 16.18 1.46
C CYS A 187 24.14 15.75 1.67
N TRP A 188 24.34 14.57 2.28
CA TRP A 188 25.61 13.85 2.25
C TRP A 188 25.39 12.35 2.20
N GLN A 189 26.40 11.62 1.72
CA GLN A 189 26.38 10.17 1.70
C GLN A 189 27.75 9.60 2.09
N ALA A 190 27.76 8.37 2.58
CA ALA A 190 28.95 7.63 2.99
C ALA A 190 28.77 6.14 2.72
N ASN A 191 29.88 5.43 2.53
CA ASN A 191 29.87 3.97 2.55
C ASN A 191 29.59 3.48 3.97
N ALA A 192 28.78 2.44 4.11
CA ALA A 192 28.46 1.83 5.39
C ALA A 192 28.19 0.34 5.25
N SER A 193 28.41 -0.40 6.34
CA SER A 193 27.90 -1.75 6.55
C SER A 193 26.76 -1.69 7.57
N ALA A 194 25.63 -2.32 7.28
CA ALA A 194 24.44 -2.24 8.12
C ALA A 194 23.94 -3.62 8.52
N GLU A 195 23.38 -3.68 9.72
CA GLU A 195 22.51 -4.76 10.19
C GLU A 195 21.13 -4.16 10.46
N LEU A 196 20.13 -4.56 9.66
CA LEU A 196 18.76 -4.07 9.72
C LEU A 196 17.78 -5.23 9.91
N SER A 197 16.73 -5.03 10.70
CA SER A 197 15.69 -6.04 10.93
C SER A 197 14.35 -5.42 11.30
N ASP A 198 13.31 -6.25 11.27
CA ASP A 198 11.92 -5.89 11.58
C ASP A 198 11.42 -4.70 10.76
N PHE A 199 10.99 -4.96 9.53
CA PHE A 199 10.66 -3.93 8.57
C PHE A 199 9.16 -3.63 8.52
N SER A 200 8.83 -2.35 8.45
CA SER A 200 7.52 -1.86 8.01
C SER A 200 7.64 -1.39 6.57
N VAL A 201 6.81 -1.91 5.68
CA VAL A 201 6.81 -1.51 4.26
C VAL A 201 5.50 -0.76 4.00
N LEU A 202 5.59 0.53 3.69
CA LEU A 202 4.46 1.37 3.29
C LEU A 202 4.52 1.62 1.78
N ILE A 203 3.57 1.07 1.05
CA ILE A 203 3.47 1.16 -0.40
C ILE A 203 2.35 2.12 -0.75
N GLY A 204 2.70 3.22 -1.42
CA GLY A 204 1.75 4.24 -1.83
C GLY A 204 2.44 5.39 -2.54
N ASP A 205 1.70 6.48 -2.70
CA ASP A 205 2.09 7.71 -3.41
C ASP A 205 2.39 8.88 -2.46
N THR A 206 2.39 8.63 -1.15
CA THR A 206 2.71 9.63 -0.14
C THR A 206 4.23 9.78 0.02
N SER A 207 4.64 10.93 0.53
CA SER A 207 6.04 11.22 0.87
C SER A 207 6.58 10.28 1.98
N ALA A 208 5.69 9.79 2.84
CA ALA A 208 5.95 8.74 3.82
C ALA A 208 6.09 7.33 3.23
N ALA A 209 5.76 7.07 1.96
CA ALA A 209 5.94 5.73 1.39
C ALA A 209 7.42 5.30 1.43
N GLY A 210 7.66 4.01 1.66
CA GLY A 210 8.99 3.44 1.78
C GLY A 210 9.07 2.27 2.74
N THR A 211 10.27 1.69 2.84
CA THR A 211 10.58 0.64 3.81
C THR A 211 11.31 1.24 5.00
N TYR A 212 10.86 0.92 6.20
CA TYR A 212 11.39 1.41 7.46
C TYR A 212 11.94 0.23 8.26
N ALA A 213 13.19 0.34 8.74
CA ALA A 213 13.77 -0.65 9.64
C ALA A 213 13.50 -0.26 11.10
N ARG A 214 12.86 -1.15 11.89
CA ARG A 214 12.64 -0.90 13.32
C ARG A 214 13.88 -1.17 14.16
N GLN A 215 14.77 -2.03 13.67
CA GLN A 215 16.08 -2.29 14.27
C GLN A 215 17.15 -1.95 13.22
N ALA A 216 18.07 -1.07 13.59
CA ALA A 216 19.13 -0.63 12.70
C ALA A 216 20.44 -0.43 13.47
N ARG A 217 21.50 -1.06 12.98
CA ARG A 217 22.86 -0.85 13.45
C ARG A 217 23.76 -0.56 12.25
N MET A 218 24.39 0.60 12.27
CA MET A 218 25.40 0.97 11.29
C MET A 218 26.79 0.63 11.82
N THR A 219 27.63 0.12 10.93
CA THR A 219 29.02 -0.24 11.18
C THR A 219 29.88 0.29 10.04
N GLN A 220 31.12 0.66 10.34
CA GLN A 220 32.11 1.06 9.31
C GLN A 220 31.63 2.19 8.38
N VAL A 221 31.15 3.31 8.95
CA VAL A 221 30.75 4.47 8.16
C VAL A 221 31.98 5.27 7.74
N SER A 222 32.20 5.46 6.44
CA SER A 222 33.39 6.14 5.91
C SER A 222 33.18 6.70 4.49
N GLY A 223 34.13 7.54 4.03
CA GLY A 223 34.08 8.08 2.67
C GLY A 223 32.95 9.08 2.45
N PHE A 224 32.76 10.00 3.41
CA PHE A 224 31.72 11.02 3.32
C PHE A 224 31.91 11.95 2.13
N THR A 225 30.83 12.17 1.38
CA THR A 225 30.80 13.07 0.22
C THR A 225 29.49 13.87 0.23
N LYS A 226 29.57 15.13 -0.21
CA LYS A 226 28.35 15.92 -0.50
C LYS A 226 27.59 15.28 -1.66
N CYS A 227 26.27 15.28 -1.60
CA CYS A 227 25.41 14.83 -2.69
C CYS A 227 24.44 15.92 -3.14
N THR A 228 23.69 15.63 -4.21
CA THR A 228 22.59 16.46 -4.70
C THR A 228 21.27 15.84 -4.31
N TRP A 229 20.35 16.66 -3.80
CA TRP A 229 18.97 16.26 -3.51
C TRP A 229 18.29 15.64 -4.75
N GLY A 230 17.51 14.59 -4.56
CA GLY A 230 16.87 13.80 -5.62
C GLY A 230 17.80 12.86 -6.39
N GLY A 231 19.09 12.81 -6.03
CA GLY A 231 20.10 11.97 -6.70
C GLY A 231 19.84 10.46 -6.59
N LYS A 232 20.15 9.72 -7.66
CA LYS A 232 20.07 8.25 -7.71
C LYS A 232 21.19 7.62 -6.89
#